data_AF-A0A327VEY9-F1
#
_entry.id   AF-A0A327VEY9-F1
#
_cell.length_a   1.000
_cell.length_b   1.000
_cell.length_c   1.000
_cell.angle_alpha   90.00
_cell.angle_beta   90.00
_cell.angle_gamma   90.00
#
_symmetry.space_group_name_H-M   'P 1'
#
loop_
_entity.id
_entity.type
_entity.pdbx_description
1 polymer ?
#
loop_
_entity_poly.entity_id
_entity_poly.type
_entity_poly.pdbx_seq_one_letter_code
_entity_poly.pdbx_strand_id
1 'polypeptide(L)'
;MLVGEGFWECAPSPAAPAGLGASAGEFDDLATTVDRVTADGWTPVHAHVSTPGEWDDYEWSWTGSLSRWALDNPQHPDSADALEAAAAHRQGWLRGYRGTLGFVTLLLRAS
;
A
#
# COMPACT_ATOMS: atom_id res chain seq x y z
N MET A 1 14.02 1.13 16.80
CA MET A 1 12.67 1.53 16.33
C MET A 1 12.35 0.73 15.09
N LEU A 2 11.09 0.33 14.89
CA LEU A 2 10.63 -0.32 13.66
C LEU A 2 9.63 0.62 12.99
N VAL A 3 9.82 0.91 11.71
CA VAL A 3 8.95 1.79 10.92
C VAL A 3 8.54 1.06 9.65
N GLY A 4 7.27 1.18 9.26
CA GLY A 4 6.78 0.79 7.94
C GLY A 4 6.37 2.03 7.17
N GLU A 5 6.81 2.16 5.92
CA GLU A 5 6.52 3.34 5.09
C GLU A 5 6.26 2.94 3.63
N GLY A 6 5.26 3.58 3.03
CA GLY A 6 5.00 3.50 1.59
C GLY A 6 5.94 4.41 0.81
N PHE A 7 6.38 3.96 -0.35
CA PHE A 7 7.23 4.76 -1.22
C PHE A 7 6.91 4.47 -2.69
N TRP A 8 7.31 5.36 -3.60
CA TRP A 8 7.21 5.11 -5.03
C TRP A 8 8.39 4.25 -5.50
N GLU A 9 8.09 3.00 -5.91
CA GLU A 9 9.08 2.06 -6.48
C GLU A 9 9.60 2.56 -7.83
N CYS A 10 8.74 3.24 -8.56
CA CYS A 10 9.07 3.96 -9.78
C CYS A 10 8.19 5.21 -9.89
N ALA A 11 8.54 6.12 -10.80
CA ALA A 11 7.78 7.35 -11.01
C ALA A 11 6.29 7.03 -11.26
N PRO A 12 5.36 7.53 -10.42
CA PRO A 12 3.96 7.17 -10.53
C PRO A 12 3.32 7.78 -11.77
N SER A 13 2.51 6.98 -12.47
CA SER A 13 1.55 7.53 -13.43
C SER A 13 0.45 8.30 -12.66
N PRO A 14 -0.30 9.22 -13.30
CA PRO A 14 -1.43 9.88 -12.64
C PRO A 14 -2.49 8.92 -12.09
N ALA A 15 -2.58 7.70 -12.64
CA ALA A 15 -3.54 6.68 -12.18
C ALA A 15 -3.15 6.04 -10.85
N ALA A 16 -1.86 6.01 -10.49
CA ALA A 16 -1.38 5.39 -9.26
C ALA A 16 -1.86 6.13 -7.99
N PRO A 17 -1.60 7.43 -7.79
CA PRO A 17 -2.10 8.16 -6.63
C PRO A 17 -3.63 8.24 -6.63
N ALA A 18 -4.26 8.42 -7.80
CA ALA A 18 -5.72 8.40 -7.92
C ALA A 18 -6.32 7.05 -7.46
N GLY A 19 -5.70 5.93 -7.84
CA GLY A 19 -6.13 4.58 -7.45
C GLY A 19 -5.93 4.29 -5.96
N LEU A 20 -4.97 4.95 -5.31
CA LEU A 20 -4.75 4.88 -3.87
C LEU A 20 -5.65 5.82 -3.06
N GLY A 21 -6.32 6.78 -3.71
CA GLY A 21 -6.93 7.91 -3.02
C GLY A 21 -5.89 8.85 -2.38
N ALA A 22 -4.66 8.82 -2.87
CA ALA A 22 -3.52 9.58 -2.39
C ALA A 22 -3.20 10.77 -3.30
N SER A 23 -2.33 11.67 -2.84
CA SER A 23 -1.71 12.69 -3.72
C SER A 23 -0.36 12.22 -4.27
N ALA A 24 0.05 12.73 -5.43
CA ALA A 24 1.33 12.34 -6.03
C ALA A 24 2.55 12.66 -5.15
N GLY A 25 2.46 13.71 -4.31
CA GLY A 25 3.52 14.12 -3.38
C GLY A 25 3.39 13.55 -1.97
N GLU A 26 2.50 12.56 -1.78
CA GLU A 26 2.31 11.92 -0.48
C GLU A 26 3.44 10.95 -0.12
N PHE A 27 4.04 10.34 -1.14
CA PHE A 27 5.17 9.43 -0.99
C PHE A 27 6.39 9.96 -1.75
N ASP A 28 7.56 9.68 -1.19
CA ASP A 28 8.86 9.88 -1.82
C ASP A 28 9.34 8.56 -2.48
N ASP A 29 10.47 8.57 -3.18
CA ASP A 29 11.17 7.32 -3.53
C ASP A 29 11.89 6.72 -2.32
N LEU A 30 12.37 5.47 -2.45
CA LEU A 30 13.02 4.77 -1.34
C LEU A 30 14.28 5.47 -0.85
N ALA A 31 15.08 6.04 -1.76
CA ALA A 31 16.33 6.69 -1.41
C ALA A 31 16.06 7.94 -0.57
N THR A 32 15.15 8.80 -1.03
CA THR A 32 14.71 10.01 -0.33
C THR A 32 14.06 9.68 1.01
N THR A 33 13.27 8.60 1.08
CA THR A 33 12.68 8.10 2.34
C THR A 33 13.78 7.75 3.35
N VAL A 34 14.81 7.01 2.93
CA VAL A 34 15.94 6.65 3.79
C VAL A 34 16.76 7.89 4.18
N ASP A 35 17.01 8.80 3.24
CA ASP A 35 17.74 10.05 3.51
C ASP A 35 17.05 10.86 4.61
N ARG A 36 15.72 10.98 4.56
CA ARG A 36 14.92 11.66 5.60
C ARG A 36 15.05 10.98 6.97
N VAL A 37 15.04 9.65 7.02
CA VAL A 37 15.28 8.89 8.25
C VAL A 37 16.67 9.18 8.81
N THR A 38 17.70 9.20 7.96
CA THR A 38 19.07 9.48 8.40
C THR A 38 19.29 10.91 8.86
N ALA A 39 18.64 11.87 8.20
CA ALA A 39 18.68 13.28 8.57
C ALA A 39 18.06 13.54 9.97
N ASP A 40 17.16 12.67 10.42
CA ASP A 40 16.51 12.72 11.74
C ASP A 40 17.31 11.99 12.84
N GLY A 41 18.57 11.63 12.58
CA GLY A 41 19.46 11.01 13.59
C GLY A 41 19.19 9.52 13.81
N TRP A 42 18.64 8.83 12.82
CA TRP A 42 18.47 7.37 12.83
C TRP A 42 19.38 6.70 11.82
N THR A 43 20.00 5.59 12.22
CA THR A 43 20.71 4.69 11.31
C THR A 43 19.85 3.47 11.00
N PRO A 44 19.49 3.22 9.72
CA PRO A 44 18.93 1.95 9.29
C PRO A 44 19.95 0.82 9.46
N VAL A 45 19.58 -0.21 10.21
CA VAL A 45 20.42 -1.39 10.42
C VAL A 45 19.91 -2.63 9.70
N HIS A 46 18.63 -2.61 9.30
CA HIS A 46 18.03 -3.62 8.44
C HIS A 46 16.81 -3.02 7.72
N ALA A 47 16.49 -3.56 6.54
CA ALA A 47 15.31 -3.19 5.78
C ALA A 47 14.73 -4.42 5.07
N HIS A 48 13.41 -4.50 5.01
CA HIS A 48 12.66 -5.43 4.17
C HIS A 48 11.73 -4.63 3.27
N VAL A 49 11.87 -4.77 1.95
CA VAL A 49 10.92 -4.21 0.98
C VAL A 49 9.93 -5.30 0.62
N SER A 50 8.63 -5.01 0.76
CA SER A 50 7.58 -5.93 0.38
C SER A 50 7.70 -6.28 -1.10
N THR A 51 7.78 -7.57 -1.38
CA THR A 51 7.81 -8.10 -2.73
C THR A 51 6.46 -7.90 -3.44
N PRO A 52 6.43 -7.95 -4.78
CA PRO A 52 5.16 -7.94 -5.51
C PRO A 52 4.20 -9.06 -5.09
N GLY A 53 4.73 -10.22 -4.68
CA GLY A 53 3.92 -11.34 -4.18
C GLY A 53 3.26 -11.04 -2.83
N GLU A 54 3.99 -10.44 -1.90
CA GLU A 54 3.42 -10.02 -0.60
C GLU A 54 2.34 -8.93 -0.79
N TRP A 55 2.54 -8.00 -1.73
CA TRP A 55 1.51 -7.04 -2.13
C TRP A 55 0.28 -7.72 -2.73
N ASP A 56 0.46 -8.66 -3.67
CA ASP A 56 -0.64 -9.42 -4.26
C ASP A 56 -1.44 -10.16 -3.18
N ASP A 57 -0.77 -10.86 -2.27
CA ASP A 57 -1.41 -11.61 -1.19
C ASP A 57 -2.22 -10.69 -0.26
N TYR A 58 -1.67 -9.52 0.08
CA TYR A 58 -2.37 -8.51 0.88
C TYR A 58 -3.64 -8.01 0.17
N GLU A 59 -3.52 -7.59 -1.09
CA GLU A 59 -4.63 -6.97 -1.84
C GLU A 59 -5.73 -7.98 -2.21
N TRP A 60 -5.35 -9.23 -2.50
CA TRP A 60 -6.32 -10.31 -2.66
C TRP A 60 -7.03 -10.62 -1.34
N SER A 61 -6.32 -10.59 -0.22
CA SER A 61 -6.92 -10.78 1.11
C SER A 61 -7.88 -9.65 1.46
N TRP A 62 -7.50 -8.40 1.21
CA TRP A 62 -8.33 -7.22 1.48
C TRP A 62 -9.64 -7.26 0.67
N THR A 63 -9.52 -7.31 -0.66
CA THR A 63 -10.69 -7.26 -1.55
C THR A 63 -11.52 -8.54 -1.45
N GLY A 64 -10.86 -9.68 -1.26
CA GLY A 64 -11.48 -10.99 -1.18
C GLY A 64 -12.25 -11.23 0.10
N SER A 65 -11.77 -10.71 1.24
CA SER A 65 -12.48 -10.86 2.52
C SER A 65 -13.81 -10.12 2.51
N LEU A 66 -13.80 -8.87 2.01
CA LEU A 66 -15.01 -8.06 1.92
C LEU A 66 -16.01 -8.63 0.90
N SER A 67 -15.50 -9.09 -0.27
CA SER A 67 -16.34 -9.75 -1.28
C SER A 67 -16.99 -11.02 -0.73
N ARG A 68 -16.22 -11.86 -0.02
CA ARG A 68 -16.72 -13.13 0.53
C ARG A 68 -17.79 -12.89 1.58
N TRP A 69 -17.52 -11.98 2.53
CA TRP A 69 -18.51 -11.62 3.54
C TRP A 69 -19.82 -11.13 2.92
N ALA A 70 -19.76 -10.26 1.91
CA ALA A 70 -20.96 -9.73 1.28
C ALA A 70 -21.77 -10.81 0.56
N LEU A 71 -21.10 -11.73 -0.15
CA LEU A 71 -21.74 -12.86 -0.85
C LEU A 71 -22.36 -13.86 0.12
N ASP A 72 -21.75 -14.08 1.29
CA ASP A 72 -22.27 -14.96 2.34
C ASP A 72 -23.44 -14.30 3.12
N ASN A 73 -23.61 -12.98 3.01
CA ASN A 73 -24.63 -12.21 3.74
C ASN A 73 -25.50 -11.35 2.80
N PRO A 74 -26.20 -11.93 1.79
CA PRO A 74 -26.83 -11.15 0.72
C PRO A 74 -28.05 -10.32 1.15
N GLN A 75 -28.67 -10.61 2.30
CA GLN A 75 -29.78 -9.80 2.83
C GLN A 75 -29.32 -8.70 3.80
N HIS A 76 -28.02 -8.64 4.14
CA HIS A 76 -27.51 -7.59 5.00
C HIS A 76 -27.55 -6.25 4.25
N PRO A 77 -28.02 -5.15 4.87
CA PRO A 77 -28.14 -3.85 4.19
C PRO A 77 -26.82 -3.40 3.54
N ASP A 78 -25.69 -3.64 4.20
CA ASP A 78 -24.36 -3.21 3.72
C ASP A 78 -23.70 -4.19 2.72
N SER A 79 -24.37 -5.29 2.32
CA SER A 79 -23.78 -6.29 1.41
C SER A 79 -23.44 -5.69 0.04
N ALA A 80 -24.35 -4.87 -0.52
CA ALA A 80 -24.12 -4.21 -1.81
C ALA A 80 -22.94 -3.25 -1.74
N ASP A 81 -22.90 -2.40 -0.71
CA ASP A 81 -21.83 -1.42 -0.50
C ASP A 81 -20.47 -2.09 -0.28
N ALA A 82 -20.44 -3.22 0.44
CA ALA A 82 -19.24 -4.03 0.61
C ALA A 82 -18.71 -4.60 -0.72
N LEU A 83 -19.59 -5.08 -1.61
CA LEU A 83 -19.20 -5.53 -2.95
C LEU A 83 -18.67 -4.37 -3.81
N GLU A 84 -19.32 -3.21 -3.75
CA GLU A 84 -18.90 -2.01 -4.48
C GLU A 84 -17.52 -1.54 -4.01
N ALA A 85 -17.32 -1.43 -2.68
CA ALA A 85 -16.03 -1.05 -2.10
C ALA A 85 -14.92 -2.03 -2.47
N ALA A 86 -15.19 -3.35 -2.39
CA ALA A 86 -14.22 -4.37 -2.80
C ALA A 86 -13.86 -4.27 -4.28
N ALA A 87 -14.84 -4.01 -5.15
CA ALA A 87 -14.63 -3.85 -6.58
C ALA A 87 -13.85 -2.57 -6.91
N ALA A 88 -14.21 -1.45 -6.28
CA ALA A 88 -13.56 -0.16 -6.48
C ALA A 88 -12.08 -0.21 -6.08
N HIS A 89 -11.79 -0.74 -4.88
CA HIS A 89 -10.40 -0.91 -4.42
C HIS A 89 -9.60 -1.84 -5.33
N ARG A 90 -10.17 -2.97 -5.74
CA ARG A 90 -9.51 -3.91 -6.66
C ARG A 90 -9.17 -3.24 -8.00
N GLN A 91 -10.04 -2.38 -8.51
CA GLN A 91 -9.75 -1.60 -9.72
C GLN A 91 -8.64 -0.58 -9.49
N GLY A 92 -8.69 0.17 -8.37
CA GLY A 92 -7.65 1.12 -7.98
C GLY A 92 -6.27 0.47 -7.88
N TRP A 93 -6.21 -0.72 -7.30
CA TRP A 93 -4.99 -1.52 -7.24
C TRP A 93 -4.54 -2.01 -8.63
N LEU A 94 -5.35 -2.81 -9.32
CA LEU A 94 -4.96 -3.49 -10.56
C LEU A 94 -4.69 -2.52 -11.73
N ARG A 95 -5.34 -1.35 -11.74
CA ARG A 95 -5.23 -0.36 -12.82
C ARG A 95 -4.50 0.92 -12.41
N GLY A 96 -4.29 1.14 -11.12
CA GLY A 96 -3.59 2.31 -10.61
C GLY A 96 -2.17 1.98 -10.18
N TYR A 97 -2.01 1.37 -9.00
CA TYR A 97 -0.74 1.39 -8.28
C TYR A 97 0.00 0.05 -8.16
N ARG A 98 -0.57 -1.07 -8.67
CA ARG A 98 0.12 -2.37 -8.67
C ARG A 98 1.45 -2.29 -9.42
N GLY A 99 2.55 -2.57 -8.71
CA GLY A 99 3.92 -2.50 -9.25
C GLY A 99 4.48 -1.08 -9.34
N THR A 100 3.80 -0.08 -8.76
CA THR A 100 4.27 1.32 -8.68
C THR A 100 4.48 1.75 -7.23
N LEU A 101 3.57 1.36 -6.32
CA LEU A 101 3.72 1.57 -4.88
C LEU A 101 4.55 0.43 -4.27
N GLY A 102 5.61 0.79 -3.54
CA GLY A 102 6.41 -0.07 -2.69
C GLY A 102 6.06 0.14 -1.21
N PHE A 103 6.50 -0.79 -0.36
CA PHE A 103 6.42 -0.64 1.10
C PHE A 103 7.70 -1.16 1.73
N VAL A 104 8.33 -0.37 2.59
CA VAL A 104 9.56 -0.73 3.29
C VAL A 104 9.31 -0.84 4.79
N THR A 105 9.80 -1.90 5.40
CA THR A 105 9.92 -2.04 6.85
C THR A 105 11.38 -1.83 7.24
N LEU A 106 11.65 -0.76 7.99
CA LEU A 106 12.98 -0.36 8.44
C LEU A 106 13.17 -0.66 9.93
N LEU A 107 14.26 -1.35 10.26
CA LEU A 107 14.77 -1.45 11.63
C LEU A 107 15.84 -0.39 11.83
N LEU A 108 15.61 0.50 12.79
CA LEU A 108 16.39 1.70 13.02
C LEU A 108 17.02 1.71 14.41
N ARG A 109 18.22 2.27 14.52
CA ARG A 109 18.89 2.61 15.80
C ARG A 109 19.18 4.11 15.83
N ALA A 110 19.11 4.71 17.01
CA ALA A 110 19.51 6.11 17.19
C ALA A 110 21.02 6.25 16.91
N SER A 111 21.38 7.33 16.23
CA SER A 111 22.75 7.75 15.92
C SER A 111 23.34 8.67 16.97
#